data_AF-A0A957A3S1-F1
#
_entry.id   AF-A0A957A3S1-F1
#
_cell.length_a   1.000
_cell.length_b   1.000
_cell.length_c   1.000
_cell.angle_alpha   90.00
_cell.angle_beta   90.00
_cell.angle_gamma   90.00
#
_symmetry.space_group_name_H-M   'P 1'
#
loop_
_entity.id
_entity.type
_entity.pdbx_description
1 polymer ?
#
loop_
_entity_poly.entity_id
_entity_poly.type
_entity_poly.pdbx_seq_one_letter_code
_entity_poly.pdbx_strand_id
1 'polypeptide(L)'
;VFTDEHAAYNDLPKRGYQHHRVNHSAKVYVSGNVHTNTIEGFWSLLKNGIRGVNHAVGAHKLQSYVDTYTFRYNHRDDVEPMFAVLKSRTRKTRHGRYGQYAPVGE
;
A
#
# COMPACT_ATOMS: atom_id res chain seq x y z
N VAL A 1 15.80 -5.53 7.15
CA VAL A 1 14.36 -5.83 7.34
C VAL A 1 14.01 -5.47 8.77
N PHE A 2 12.99 -4.64 8.94
CA PHE A 2 12.52 -4.18 10.24
C PHE A 2 11.16 -4.80 10.52
N THR A 3 11.04 -5.58 11.59
CA THR A 3 9.78 -6.21 11.98
C THR A 3 9.50 -6.01 13.46
N ASP A 4 8.26 -6.27 13.84
CA ASP A 4 7.85 -6.43 15.23
C ASP A 4 8.42 -7.72 15.86
N GLU A 5 7.99 -8.01 17.09
CA GLU A 5 8.43 -9.18 17.86
C GLU A 5 7.79 -10.50 17.41
N HIS A 6 7.09 -10.54 16.27
CA HIS A 6 6.43 -11.74 15.83
C HIS A 6 7.45 -12.86 15.50
N ALA A 7 7.18 -14.07 15.99
CA ALA A 7 8.12 -15.20 15.91
C ALA A 7 8.34 -15.69 14.46
N ALA A 8 7.41 -15.40 13.56
CA ALA A 8 7.51 -15.77 12.14
C ALA A 8 8.72 -15.15 11.42
N TYR A 9 9.31 -14.09 11.98
CA TYR A 9 10.45 -13.38 11.38
C TYR A 9 11.81 -13.87 11.88
N ASN A 10 11.85 -14.85 12.80
CA ASN A 10 13.08 -15.36 13.40
C ASN A 10 14.01 -16.07 12.40
N ASP A 11 13.50 -16.46 11.24
CA ASP A 11 14.27 -17.13 10.18
C ASP A 11 14.86 -16.15 9.16
N LEU A 12 14.54 -14.86 9.21
CA LEU A 12 15.08 -13.84 8.31
C LEU A 12 16.62 -13.76 8.32
N PRO A 13 17.31 -13.82 9.48
CA PRO A 13 18.78 -13.89 9.51
C PRO A 13 19.32 -15.13 8.80
N LYS A 14 18.64 -16.28 8.94
CA LYS A 14 19.04 -17.53 8.29
C LYS A 14 18.87 -17.49 6.77
N ARG A 15 18.00 -16.61 6.27
CA ARG A 15 17.76 -16.34 4.85
C ARG A 15 18.66 -15.24 4.27
N GLY A 16 19.63 -14.75 5.04
CA GLY A 16 20.60 -13.74 4.60
C GLY A 16 20.15 -12.28 4.75
N TYR A 17 19.02 -12.03 5.41
CA TYR A 17 18.54 -10.67 5.65
C TYR A 17 19.10 -10.13 6.98
N GLN A 18 19.65 -8.92 6.95
CA GLN A 18 19.89 -8.17 8.19
C GLN A 18 18.54 -7.81 8.82
N HIS A 19 18.21 -8.46 9.92
CA HIS A 19 16.95 -8.31 10.63
C HIS A 19 17.17 -7.54 11.93
N HIS A 20 16.43 -6.45 12.10
CA HIS A 20 16.39 -5.70 13.35
C HIS A 20 14.96 -5.67 13.88
N ARG A 21 14.80 -5.99 15.17
CA ARG A 21 13.51 -6.03 15.86
C ARG A 21 13.24 -4.72 16.58
N VAL A 22 12.00 -4.24 16.49
CA VAL A 22 11.48 -3.17 17.34
C VAL A 22 10.76 -3.80 18.53
N ASN A 23 11.35 -3.66 19.72
CA ASN A 23 10.80 -4.20 20.96
C ASN A 23 9.67 -3.29 21.47
N HIS A 24 8.43 -3.66 21.14
CA HIS A 24 7.23 -2.94 21.57
C HIS A 24 6.90 -3.19 23.06
N SER A 25 7.36 -4.31 23.63
CA SER A 25 7.15 -4.65 25.06
C SER A 25 7.95 -3.74 26.00
N ALA A 26 9.08 -3.19 25.55
CA ALA A 26 9.91 -2.23 26.26
C ALA A 26 9.48 -0.76 26.09
N LYS A 27 8.30 -0.50 25.48
CA LYS A 27 7.83 0.85 25.11
C LYS A 27 8.78 1.63 24.19
N VAL A 28 9.61 0.92 23.41
CA VAL A 28 10.49 1.54 22.41
C VAL A 28 9.75 1.58 21.09
N TYR A 29 9.08 2.71 20.82
CA TYR A 29 8.30 2.94 19.59
C TYR A 29 9.14 3.50 18.43
N VAL A 30 10.38 3.92 18.73
CA VAL A 30 11.33 4.47 17.77
C VAL A 30 12.75 4.10 18.21
N SER A 31 13.50 3.45 17.33
CA SER A 31 14.96 3.34 17.45
C SER A 31 15.59 3.87 16.17
N GLY A 32 15.80 5.20 16.09
CA GLY A 32 16.25 5.87 14.87
C GLY A 32 15.29 5.66 13.69
N ASN A 33 15.79 5.20 12.53
CA ASN A 33 15.00 4.85 11.34
C ASN A 33 14.29 3.48 11.43
N VAL A 34 14.36 2.81 12.58
CA VAL A 34 13.81 1.46 12.77
C VAL A 34 12.47 1.56 13.48
N HIS A 35 11.39 1.65 12.71
CA HIS A 35 10.01 1.67 13.22
C HIS A 35 8.99 1.09 12.23
N THR A 36 7.90 0.55 12.75
CA THR A 36 6.73 0.08 11.96
C THR A 36 5.64 1.13 11.81
N ASN A 37 5.83 2.33 12.38
CA ASN A 37 4.84 3.42 12.41
C ASN A 37 4.26 3.77 11.03
N THR A 38 5.07 3.69 9.97
CA THR A 38 4.62 3.95 8.59
C THR A 38 3.54 2.97 8.14
N ILE A 39 3.77 1.67 8.33
CA ILE A 39 2.82 0.64 7.88
C ILE A 39 1.59 0.58 8.81
N GLU A 40 1.76 0.84 10.10
CA GLU A 40 0.64 0.96 11.05
C GLU A 40 -0.29 2.13 10.73
N GLY A 41 0.29 3.29 10.35
CA GLY A 41 -0.45 4.44 9.89
C GLY A 41 -1.26 4.14 8.62
N PHE A 42 -0.66 3.44 7.65
CA PHE A 42 -1.37 2.98 6.44
C PHE A 42 -2.57 2.09 6.78
N TRP A 43 -2.38 1.08 7.65
CA TRP A 43 -3.46 0.17 8.03
C TRP A 43 -4.59 0.88 8.78
N SER A 44 -4.26 1.90 9.57
CA SER A 44 -5.25 2.73 10.26
C SER A 44 -6.13 3.48 9.27
N LEU A 45 -5.53 4.09 8.24
CA LEU A 45 -6.27 4.79 7.17
C LEU A 45 -7.19 3.84 6.39
N LEU A 46 -6.68 2.67 5.96
CA LEU A 46 -7.45 1.69 5.20
C LEU A 46 -8.65 1.16 6.01
N LYS A 47 -8.43 0.76 7.27
CA LYS A 47 -9.49 0.20 8.14
C LYS A 47 -10.59 1.22 8.41
N ASN A 48 -10.23 2.47 8.72
CA ASN A 48 -11.19 3.54 8.95
C ASN A 48 -11.96 3.89 7.67
N GLY A 49 -11.26 3.90 6.54
CA GLY A 49 -11.84 4.07 5.21
C GLY A 49 -12.89 3.02 4.84
N ILE A 50 -12.60 1.76 5.10
CA ILE A 50 -13.54 0.65 4.90
C ILE A 50 -14.74 0.79 5.83
N ARG A 51 -14.53 1.09 7.12
CA ARG A 51 -15.63 1.24 8.09
C ARG A 51 -16.55 2.41 7.80
N GLY A 52 -16.01 3.55 7.36
CA GLY A 52 -16.75 4.80 7.22
C GLY A 52 -17.35 5.03 5.84
N VAL A 53 -16.60 4.78 4.76
CA VAL A 53 -16.99 5.19 3.39
C VAL A 53 -17.58 4.02 2.60
N ASN A 54 -17.13 2.79 2.87
CA ASN A 54 -17.48 1.62 2.07
C ASN A 54 -18.39 0.67 2.85
N HIS A 55 -19.70 0.81 2.67
CA HIS A 55 -20.65 -0.14 3.25
C HIS A 55 -20.72 -1.42 2.41
N ALA A 56 -20.72 -2.59 3.08
CA ALA A 56 -20.79 -3.93 2.45
C ALA A 56 -19.63 -4.28 1.47
N VAL A 57 -18.39 -4.17 1.95
CA VAL A 57 -17.21 -4.65 1.19
C VAL A 57 -17.25 -6.17 1.03
N GLY A 58 -17.60 -6.64 -0.17
CA GLY A 58 -17.44 -8.05 -0.53
C GLY A 58 -15.96 -8.42 -0.66
N ALA A 59 -15.61 -9.65 -0.28
CA ALA A 59 -14.23 -10.16 -0.33
C ALA A 59 -13.57 -9.97 -1.73
N HIS A 60 -14.36 -10.10 -2.79
CA HIS A 60 -13.92 -9.93 -4.19
C HIS A 60 -13.47 -8.50 -4.55
N LYS A 61 -13.76 -7.48 -3.74
CA LYS A 61 -13.32 -6.09 -3.95
C LYS A 61 -12.17 -5.66 -3.03
N LEU A 62 -11.76 -6.51 -2.07
CA LEU A 62 -10.73 -6.16 -1.09
C LEU A 62 -9.44 -5.68 -1.76
N GLN A 63 -9.00 -6.38 -2.81
CA GLN A 63 -7.80 -6.00 -3.55
C GLN A 63 -7.92 -4.58 -4.12
N SER A 64 -9.05 -4.23 -4.76
CA SER A 64 -9.27 -2.89 -5.32
C SER A 64 -9.26 -1.79 -4.27
N TYR A 65 -9.73 -2.08 -3.05
CA TYR A 65 -9.62 -1.14 -1.93
C TYR A 65 -8.17 -0.94 -1.51
N VAL A 66 -7.42 -2.03 -1.34
CA VAL A 66 -5.99 -1.96 -1.01
C VAL A 66 -5.22 -1.18 -2.08
N ASP A 67 -5.47 -1.44 -3.36
CA ASP A 67 -4.82 -0.74 -4.47
C ASP A 67 -5.10 0.77 -4.44
N THR A 68 -6.36 1.14 -4.16
CA THR A 68 -6.77 2.54 -4.05
C THR A 68 -6.09 3.26 -2.90
N TYR A 69 -6.06 2.65 -1.71
CA TYR A 69 -5.40 3.24 -0.54
C TYR A 69 -3.88 3.29 -0.72
N THR A 70 -3.29 2.28 -1.36
CA THR A 70 -1.86 2.26 -1.69
C THR A 70 -1.52 3.41 -2.64
N PHE A 71 -2.30 3.60 -3.70
CA PHE A 71 -2.14 4.72 -4.62
C PHE A 71 -2.22 6.06 -3.89
N ARG A 72 -3.27 6.28 -3.09
CA ARG A 72 -3.44 7.54 -2.34
C ARG A 72 -2.30 7.79 -1.35
N TYR A 73 -1.90 6.77 -0.61
CA TYR A 73 -0.87 6.89 0.41
C TYR A 73 0.50 7.21 -0.19
N ASN A 74 0.83 6.62 -1.34
CA ASN A 74 2.11 6.83 -2.02
C ASN A 74 2.23 8.18 -2.72
N HIS A 75 1.12 8.82 -3.09
CA HIS A 75 1.11 10.11 -3.80
C HIS A 75 0.56 11.26 -2.92
N ARG A 76 0.53 11.08 -1.59
CA ARG A 76 -0.05 12.06 -0.65
C ARG A 76 0.76 13.35 -0.55
N ASP A 77 2.07 13.27 -0.83
CA ASP A 77 3.04 14.36 -0.70
C ASP A 77 3.47 14.88 -2.09
N ASP A 78 2.86 14.37 -3.17
CA ASP A 78 3.17 14.80 -4.53
C ASP A 78 2.66 16.22 -4.78
N VAL A 79 3.46 17.00 -5.51
CA VAL A 79 3.08 18.35 -5.94
C VAL A 79 1.97 18.29 -6.99
N GLU A 80 1.99 17.25 -7.83
CA GLU A 80 1.00 17.06 -8.88
C GLU A 80 -0.31 16.50 -8.28
N PRO A 81 -1.48 17.06 -8.62
CA PRO A 81 -2.75 16.53 -8.16
C PRO A 81 -2.93 15.06 -8.54
N MET A 82 -3.34 14.22 -7.59
CA MET A 82 -3.52 12.77 -7.80
C MET A 82 -4.36 12.39 -9.03
N PHE A 83 -5.34 13.22 -9.40
CA PHE A 83 -6.14 12.99 -10.60
C PHE A 83 -5.32 13.12 -11.89
N ALA A 84 -4.37 14.06 -11.94
CA ALA A 84 -3.48 14.22 -13.09
C ALA A 84 -2.49 13.05 -13.19
N VAL A 85 -1.95 12.60 -12.05
CA VAL A 85 -1.12 11.38 -11.97
C VAL A 85 -1.89 10.14 -12.41
N LEU A 86 -3.15 10.00 -11.99
CA LEU A 86 -3.99 8.89 -12.44
C LEU A 86 -4.20 8.94 -13.95
N LYS A 87 -4.51 10.12 -14.50
CA LYS A 87 -4.73 10.34 -15.93
C LYS A 87 -3.49 9.99 -16.76
N SER A 88 -2.28 10.32 -16.29
CA SER A 88 -1.04 9.99 -17.02
C SER A 88 -0.78 8.48 -17.06
N ARG A 89 -1.21 7.73 -16.03
CA ARG A 89 -1.08 6.28 -15.95
C ARG A 89 -2.22 5.51 -16.61
N THR A 90 -3.37 6.14 -16.84
CA THR A 90 -4.44 5.52 -17.62
C THR A 90 -4.03 5.42 -19.08
N ARG A 91 -3.77 4.20 -19.56
CA ARG A 91 -3.57 3.96 -20.99
C ARG A 91 -4.84 4.39 -21.71
N LYS A 92 -4.73 5.28 -22.70
CA LYS A 92 -5.84 5.58 -23.61
C LYS A 92 -6.16 4.30 -24.38
N THR A 93 -7.17 3.55 -23.96
CA THR A 93 -7.72 2.46 -24.74
C THR A 93 -8.86 3.04 -25.57
N ARG A 94 -8.68 3.08 -26.90
CA ARG A 94 -9.80 3.36 -27.79
C ARG A 94 -10.66 2.11 -27.87
N HIS A 95 -11.96 2.24 -27.55
CA HIS A 95 -12.92 1.18 -27.77
C HIS A 95 -13.16 1.07 -29.29
N GLY A 96 -12.49 0.13 -29.94
CA GLY A 96 -12.78 -0.23 -31.33
C GLY A 96 -14.12 -0.96 -31.39
N ARG A 97 -14.92 -0.68 -32.42
CA ARG A 97 -16.28 -1.23 -32.67
C ARG A 97 -16.37 -2.77 -32.68
N TYR A 98 -15.24 -3.48 -32.59
CA TYR A 98 -15.11 -4.93 -32.64
C TYR A 98 -14.22 -5.51 -31.51
N GLY A 99 -14.21 -4.91 -30.31
CA GLY A 99 -13.72 -5.56 -29.09
C GLY A 99 -12.21 -5.81 -28.97
N GLN A 100 -11.39 -5.38 -29.93
CA GLN A 100 -9.94 -5.52 -29.84
C GLN A 100 -9.29 -4.27 -29.24
N TYR A 101 -8.54 -4.47 -28.14
CA TYR A 101 -7.78 -3.44 -27.45
C TYR A 101 -6.40 -3.25 -28.10
N ALA A 102 -6.27 -2.29 -29.02
CA ALA A 102 -4.95 -1.85 -29.48
C ALA A 102 -4.42 -0.72 -28.57
N PRO A 103 -3.14 -0.75 -28.13
CA PRO A 103 -2.51 0.42 -27.53
C PRO A 103 -2.45 1.55 -28.56
N VAL A 104 -2.75 2.78 -28.14
CA VAL A 104 -2.52 3.97 -28.97
C VAL A 104 -1.01 4.17 -29.03
N GLY A 105 -0.43 4.03 -30.22
CA GLY A 105 0.98 4.32 -30.47
C GLY A 105 1.33 5.77 -30.16
N GLU A 106 2.61 5.99 -29.84
CA GLU A 106 3.23 7.30 -29.58
C GLU A 106 3.02 8.30 -30.71
#